data_AF-A0A2D6X1K0-F1
#
_entry.id   AF-A0A2D6X1K0-F1
#
_cell.length_a   1.000
_cell.length_b   1.000
_cell.length_c   1.000
_cell.angle_alpha   90.00
_cell.angle_beta   90.00
_cell.angle_gamma   90.00
#
_symmetry.space_group_name_H-M   'P 1'
#
loop_
_entity.id
_entity.type
_entity.pdbx_description
1 polymer ?
#
loop_
_entity_poly.entity_id
_entity_poly.type
_entity_poly.pdbx_seq_one_letter_code
_entity_poly.pdbx_strand_id
1 'polypeptide(L)'
;MKTLTLEIRNPHEVRSFLKAVRVLEKATGFSYGSVPEPTPYPSLHKLDERSKRDVERYLKRLLAEIDRSWLSLSKAGSDEDKIFRLDGRTFLDPKSGKLLTVKQWAVIAKQVEKILGWIYGNQAEVLTRRAMALGMILQRMEPQHQPSDDDVQRMAEELEENSVYENTLGWSRHRTGELITDITSRHRRKVADTIIQSYQDRITAPQLHQRLFDTFGEMNRDWRMIAETETAMSFNNGYLLSEMGGKEEPILMQGISAPTACAMCKQHVDGKIVAMLPEAGPSTLEIQGTEYPTIWPGKTNAGKRQVDWEVAVVMHPHCRCTWVRYDPIVGKYADKLRQLYQTQQKTAA
;
A
#
# COMPACT_ATOMS: atom_id res chain seq x y z
N MET A 1 -17.84 16.53 -19.16
CA MET A 1 -17.22 16.59 -17.82
C MET A 1 -17.00 18.05 -17.45
N LYS A 2 -17.62 18.56 -16.38
CA LYS A 2 -17.35 19.92 -15.87
C LYS A 2 -16.14 19.85 -14.95
N THR A 3 -15.03 20.44 -15.36
CA THR A 3 -13.82 20.64 -14.56
C THR A 3 -14.19 21.57 -13.39
N LEU A 4 -14.28 21.03 -12.18
CA LEU A 4 -14.43 21.82 -10.96
C LEU A 4 -13.04 22.35 -10.57
N THR A 5 -12.67 23.50 -11.14
CA THR A 5 -11.53 24.30 -10.66
C THR A 5 -11.96 24.96 -9.35
N LEU A 6 -11.57 24.37 -8.23
CA LEU A 6 -11.73 24.97 -6.91
C LEU A 6 -10.58 25.98 -6.70
N GLU A 7 -10.91 27.27 -6.78
CA GLU A 7 -10.01 28.35 -6.39
C GLU A 7 -9.62 28.19 -4.92
N ILE A 8 -8.32 28.02 -4.68
CA ILE A 8 -7.69 28.02 -3.37
C ILE A 8 -7.83 29.44 -2.81
N ARG A 9 -8.80 29.66 -1.92
CA ARG A 9 -9.17 31.00 -1.41
C ARG A 9 -8.09 31.71 -0.57
N ASN A 10 -6.99 31.05 -0.20
CA ASN A 10 -5.86 31.77 0.38
C ASN A 10 -4.50 31.07 0.10
N PRO A 11 -3.78 31.47 -0.97
CA PRO A 11 -2.47 30.93 -1.32
C PRO A 11 -1.42 31.14 -0.21
N HIS A 12 -1.64 32.10 0.68
CA HIS A 12 -0.70 32.45 1.75
C HIS A 12 -0.72 31.44 2.90
N GLU A 13 -1.89 30.90 3.25
CA GLU A 13 -2.04 29.86 4.29
C GLU A 13 -1.47 28.52 3.82
N VAL A 14 -1.70 28.15 2.57
CA VAL A 14 -1.12 26.94 1.96
C VAL A 14 0.41 27.03 1.90
N ARG A 15 0.98 28.20 1.52
CA ARG A 15 2.43 28.41 1.54
C ARG A 15 3.02 28.38 2.94
N SER A 16 2.34 28.98 3.91
CA SER A 16 2.82 29.05 5.30
C SER A 16 2.80 27.67 5.95
N PHE A 17 1.76 26.88 5.67
CA PHE A 17 1.67 25.48 6.10
C PHE A 17 2.72 24.59 5.43
N LEU A 18 2.90 24.67 4.11
CA LEU A 18 3.96 23.92 3.41
C LEU A 18 5.37 24.29 3.90
N LYS A 19 5.57 25.56 4.30
CA LYS A 19 6.82 26.02 4.90
C LYS A 19 7.02 25.44 6.30
N ALA A 20 5.97 25.36 7.12
CA ALA A 20 6.01 24.73 8.44
C ALA A 20 6.27 23.22 8.35
N VAL A 21 5.65 22.53 7.40
CA VAL A 21 5.91 21.10 7.13
C VAL A 21 7.36 20.87 6.73
N ARG A 22 7.92 21.68 5.82
CA ARG A 22 9.35 21.58 5.45
C ARG A 22 10.31 21.83 6.61
N VAL A 23 9.95 22.73 7.53
CA VAL A 23 10.75 23.00 8.73
C VAL A 23 10.70 21.81 9.69
N LEU A 24 9.52 21.18 9.86
CA LEU A 24 9.34 19.98 10.66
C LEU A 24 10.05 18.75 10.08
N GLU A 25 9.98 18.52 8.76
CA GLU A 25 10.73 17.48 8.06
C GLU A 25 12.23 17.61 8.31
N LYS A 26 12.74 18.85 8.26
CA LYS A 26 14.17 19.15 8.49
C LYS A 26 14.58 19.01 9.95
N ALA A 27 13.71 19.36 10.89
CA ALA A 27 13.99 19.37 12.34
C ALA A 27 13.89 17.98 12.98
N THR A 28 13.01 17.11 12.48
CA THR A 28 12.79 15.76 13.02
C THR A 28 13.70 14.71 12.40
N GLY A 29 14.53 15.08 11.42
CA GLY A 29 15.31 14.11 10.64
C GLY A 29 14.44 13.19 9.79
N PHE A 30 13.15 13.51 9.60
CA PHE A 30 12.26 12.89 8.61
C PHE A 30 12.72 13.31 7.20
N SER A 31 13.92 12.88 6.82
CA SER A 31 14.29 12.79 5.43
C SER A 31 13.60 11.53 4.90
N TYR A 32 12.67 11.71 3.96
CA TYR A 32 12.37 10.68 2.96
C TYR A 32 13.61 10.49 2.08
N GLY A 33 14.74 10.16 2.69
CA GLY A 33 15.92 9.69 2.00
C GLY A 33 15.53 8.35 1.42
N SER A 34 14.96 8.39 0.22
CA SER A 34 14.87 7.25 -0.66
C SER A 34 16.29 6.72 -0.77
N VAL A 35 16.58 5.64 -0.03
CA VAL A 35 17.73 4.81 -0.37
C VAL A 35 17.56 4.51 -1.86
N PRO A 36 18.57 4.80 -2.72
CA PRO A 36 18.44 4.61 -4.15
C PRO A 36 17.93 3.19 -4.41
N GLU A 37 16.79 3.08 -5.09
CA GLU A 37 16.11 1.82 -5.32
C GLU A 37 16.96 0.98 -6.31
N PRO A 38 17.48 -0.19 -5.90
CA PRO A 38 18.28 -1.02 -6.82
C PRO A 38 17.42 -2.10 -7.48
N THR A 39 16.10 -2.08 -7.28
CA THR A 39 15.24 -2.90 -8.15
C THR A 39 15.52 -2.37 -9.56
N PRO A 40 15.62 -3.23 -10.57
CA PRO A 40 15.74 -2.75 -11.94
C PRO A 40 14.52 -1.92 -12.40
N TYR A 41 13.51 -1.77 -11.54
CA TYR A 41 12.19 -1.26 -11.88
C TYR A 41 11.74 -0.13 -10.92
N PRO A 42 12.24 1.12 -11.13
CA PRO A 42 11.90 2.32 -10.36
C PRO A 42 10.41 2.72 -10.34
N SER A 43 9.60 2.01 -11.11
CA SER A 43 8.19 2.27 -11.37
C SER A 43 7.28 1.86 -10.22
N LEU A 44 7.63 0.81 -9.47
CA LEU A 44 6.92 0.43 -8.24
C LEU A 44 6.98 1.58 -7.21
N HIS A 45 8.14 2.21 -7.08
CA HIS A 45 8.30 3.35 -6.18
C HIS A 45 7.55 4.59 -6.67
N LYS A 46 7.50 4.86 -7.99
CA LYS A 46 6.69 5.96 -8.53
C LYS A 46 5.19 5.76 -8.26
N LEU A 47 4.69 4.54 -8.39
CA LEU A 47 3.29 4.20 -8.10
C LEU A 47 2.98 4.39 -6.60
N ASP A 48 3.90 3.96 -5.74
CA ASP A 48 3.86 4.19 -4.29
C ASP A 48 3.85 5.70 -3.95
N GLU A 49 4.82 6.47 -4.45
CA GLU A 49 4.91 7.92 -4.24
C GLU A 49 3.70 8.69 -4.77
N ARG A 50 3.06 8.21 -5.84
CA ARG A 50 1.80 8.79 -6.32
C ARG A 50 0.64 8.50 -5.37
N SER A 51 0.50 7.25 -4.94
CA SER A 51 -0.54 6.82 -4.01
C SER A 51 -0.43 7.56 -2.67
N LYS A 52 0.79 7.68 -2.14
CA LYS A 52 1.11 8.49 -0.96
C LYS A 52 0.70 9.95 -1.13
N ARG A 53 1.11 10.61 -2.21
CA ARG A 53 0.81 12.03 -2.44
C ARG A 53 -0.70 12.29 -2.53
N ASP A 54 -1.45 11.39 -3.15
CA ASP A 54 -2.90 11.54 -3.26
C ASP A 54 -3.57 11.33 -1.89
N VAL A 55 -3.23 10.27 -1.15
CA VAL A 55 -3.75 10.03 0.21
C VAL A 55 -3.38 11.17 1.14
N GLU A 56 -2.12 11.61 1.13
CA GLU A 56 -1.64 12.73 1.95
C GLU A 56 -2.42 14.02 1.64
N ARG A 57 -2.64 14.34 0.35
CA ARG A 57 -3.43 15.50 -0.07
C ARG A 57 -4.85 15.42 0.50
N TYR A 58 -5.48 14.25 0.44
CA TYR A 58 -6.84 14.09 0.94
C TYR A 58 -6.94 14.05 2.47
N LEU A 59 -5.97 13.46 3.18
CA LEU A 59 -5.89 13.52 4.64
C LEU A 59 -5.66 14.95 5.14
N LYS A 60 -4.81 15.73 4.46
CA LYS A 60 -4.67 17.17 4.74
C LYS A 60 -6.00 17.91 4.53
N ARG A 61 -6.77 17.53 3.52
CA ARG A 61 -8.11 18.09 3.31
C ARG A 61 -9.09 17.67 4.41
N LEU A 62 -9.03 16.42 4.87
CA LEU A 62 -9.80 15.94 6.02
C LEU A 62 -9.48 16.77 7.26
N LEU A 63 -8.19 16.94 7.58
CA LEU A 63 -7.73 17.76 8.69
C LEU A 63 -8.27 19.19 8.60
N ALA A 64 -8.17 19.82 7.42
CA ALA A 64 -8.66 21.17 7.20
C ALA A 64 -10.19 21.30 7.29
N GLU A 65 -10.95 20.25 6.96
CA GLU A 65 -12.41 20.24 7.14
C GLU A 65 -12.82 19.97 8.58
N ILE A 66 -12.11 19.08 9.29
CA ILE A 66 -12.29 18.88 10.74
C ILE A 66 -12.01 20.19 11.45
N ASP A 67 -10.89 20.85 11.16
CA ASP A 67 -10.50 22.12 11.78
C ASP A 67 -11.54 23.21 11.53
N ARG A 68 -11.95 23.42 10.27
CA ARG A 68 -13.00 24.38 9.93
C ARG A 68 -14.33 24.06 10.60
N SER A 69 -14.71 22.79 10.68
CA SER A 69 -16.03 22.40 11.18
C SER A 69 -16.08 22.39 12.70
N TRP A 70 -15.07 21.83 13.36
CA TRP A 70 -14.93 21.85 14.83
C TRP A 70 -14.75 23.26 15.38
N LEU A 71 -13.92 24.08 14.74
CA LEU A 71 -13.75 25.48 15.13
C LEU A 71 -14.92 26.37 14.68
N SER A 72 -15.96 25.86 14.01
CA SER A 72 -17.16 26.64 13.64
C SER A 72 -18.45 26.16 14.28
N LEU A 73 -18.42 25.12 15.13
CA LEU A 73 -19.60 24.60 15.85
C LEU A 73 -20.31 25.62 16.75
N SER A 74 -19.68 26.76 17.05
CA SER A 74 -20.23 27.85 17.86
C SER A 74 -21.51 28.51 17.30
N LYS A 75 -21.97 28.13 16.09
CA LYS A 75 -23.18 28.66 15.44
C LYS A 75 -24.35 27.67 15.36
N ALA A 76 -24.23 26.46 15.89
CA ALA A 76 -25.38 25.56 16.00
C ALA A 76 -26.29 26.06 17.14
N GLY A 77 -27.36 26.78 16.76
CA GLY A 77 -28.34 27.33 17.69
C GLY A 77 -29.00 26.24 18.55
N SER A 78 -29.36 26.64 19.77
CA SER A 78 -30.27 25.92 20.64
C SER A 78 -31.61 25.76 19.93
N ASP A 79 -31.88 24.59 19.39
CA ASP A 79 -33.07 23.82 19.75
C ASP A 79 -33.07 22.51 18.98
N GLU A 80 -33.46 21.47 19.71
CA GLU A 80 -33.48 20.05 19.36
C GLU A 80 -32.11 19.37 19.24
N ASP A 81 -31.55 18.95 20.38
CA ASP A 81 -30.63 17.83 20.40
C ASP A 81 -30.44 17.22 21.80
N LYS A 82 -30.49 15.88 21.86
CA LYS A 82 -30.01 15.14 23.01
C LYS A 82 -28.48 15.35 23.13
N ILE A 83 -27.99 15.37 24.37
CA ILE A 83 -26.54 15.30 24.63
C ILE A 83 -26.00 14.03 23.96
N PHE A 84 -24.98 14.19 23.14
CA PHE A 84 -24.31 13.04 22.54
C PHE A 84 -23.65 12.21 23.63
N ARG A 85 -23.96 10.91 23.64
CA ARG A 85 -23.38 9.93 24.54
C ARG A 85 -22.80 8.77 23.74
N LEU A 86 -21.58 8.40 24.07
CA LEU A 86 -20.89 7.21 23.55
C LEU A 86 -20.34 6.46 24.76
N ASP A 87 -20.70 5.19 24.90
CA ASP A 87 -20.33 4.33 26.03
C ASP A 87 -20.58 4.96 27.40
N GLY A 88 -21.74 5.62 27.55
CA GLY A 88 -22.17 6.27 28.79
C GLY A 88 -21.46 7.60 29.11
N ARG A 89 -20.46 8.00 28.33
CA ARG A 89 -19.73 9.27 28.51
C ARG A 89 -20.39 10.38 27.72
N THR A 90 -20.37 11.59 28.28
CA THR A 90 -20.82 12.82 27.60
C THR A 90 -19.61 13.60 27.09
N PHE A 91 -19.77 14.24 25.94
CA PHE A 91 -18.68 14.91 25.23
C PHE A 91 -18.91 16.42 25.24
N LEU A 92 -17.85 17.24 25.24
CA LEU A 92 -17.99 18.69 25.09
C LEU A 92 -17.50 19.13 23.70
N ASP A 93 -18.14 20.16 23.18
CA ASP A 93 -17.65 20.97 22.08
C ASP A 93 -16.38 21.71 22.53
N PRO A 94 -15.23 21.45 21.88
CA PRO A 94 -13.94 22.01 22.28
C PRO A 94 -13.84 23.54 22.08
N LYS A 95 -14.70 24.14 21.26
CA LYS A 95 -14.74 25.58 21.05
C LYS A 95 -15.59 26.30 22.08
N SER A 96 -16.77 25.76 22.36
CA SER A 96 -17.73 26.41 23.27
C SER A 96 -17.62 25.94 24.71
N GLY A 97 -16.97 24.80 24.96
CA GLY A 97 -16.94 24.13 26.27
C GLY A 97 -18.30 23.60 26.72
N LYS A 98 -19.32 23.60 25.85
CA LYS A 98 -20.67 23.08 26.11
C LYS A 98 -20.76 21.61 25.73
N LEU A 99 -21.78 20.90 26.22
CA LEU A 99 -22.02 19.51 25.84
C LEU A 99 -22.29 19.39 24.34
N LEU A 100 -21.52 18.51 23.68
CA LEU A 100 -21.65 18.15 22.29
C LEU A 100 -23.02 17.51 22.06
N THR A 101 -23.71 18.00 21.05
CA THR A 101 -25.05 17.54 20.70
C THR A 101 -25.03 16.42 19.66
N VAL A 102 -26.10 15.63 19.57
CA VAL A 102 -26.20 14.55 18.54
C VAL A 102 -26.08 15.11 17.12
N LYS A 103 -26.70 16.25 16.79
CA LYS A 103 -26.56 16.90 15.47
C LYS A 103 -25.15 17.41 15.20
N GLN A 104 -24.49 18.02 16.19
CA GLN A 104 -23.11 18.46 16.04
C GLN A 104 -22.21 17.26 15.72
N TRP A 105 -22.37 16.15 16.44
CA TRP A 105 -21.69 14.89 16.13
C TRP A 105 -22.05 14.36 14.74
N ALA A 106 -23.32 14.36 14.35
CA ALA A 106 -23.76 13.88 13.05
C ALA A 106 -23.13 14.66 11.89
N VAL A 107 -22.93 15.97 12.03
CA VAL A 107 -22.22 16.80 11.04
C VAL A 107 -20.76 16.35 10.91
N ILE A 108 -20.07 16.16 12.03
CA ILE A 108 -18.68 15.70 12.07
C ILE A 108 -18.56 14.32 11.42
N ALA A 109 -19.39 13.37 11.86
CA ALA A 109 -19.40 12.01 11.36
C ALA A 109 -19.66 11.97 9.84
N LYS A 110 -20.66 12.71 9.35
CA LYS A 110 -20.98 12.80 7.92
C LYS A 110 -19.84 13.38 7.08
N GLN A 111 -19.11 14.37 7.60
CA GLN A 111 -17.96 14.94 6.90
C GLN A 111 -16.79 13.97 6.85
N VAL A 112 -16.48 13.32 7.97
CA VAL A 112 -15.46 12.27 8.04
C VAL A 112 -15.79 11.13 7.08
N GLU A 113 -17.04 10.66 7.06
CA GLU A 113 -17.51 9.62 6.14
C GLU A 113 -17.38 10.03 4.68
N LYS A 114 -17.85 11.24 4.33
CA LYS A 114 -17.78 11.78 2.96
C LYS A 114 -16.34 11.85 2.46
N ILE A 115 -15.44 12.38 3.29
CA ILE A 115 -14.04 12.57 2.90
C ILE A 115 -13.34 11.22 2.81
N LEU A 116 -13.55 10.32 3.77
CA LEU A 116 -13.00 8.96 3.67
C LEU A 116 -13.57 8.22 2.46
N GLY A 117 -14.84 8.44 2.11
CA GLY A 117 -15.43 7.95 0.86
C GLY A 117 -14.71 8.50 -0.38
N TRP A 118 -14.17 9.72 -0.34
CA TRP A 118 -13.33 10.25 -1.41
C TRP A 118 -11.90 9.70 -1.40
N ILE A 119 -11.30 9.54 -0.21
CA ILE A 119 -9.95 8.96 -0.09
C ILE A 119 -9.96 7.54 -0.64
N TYR A 120 -11.00 6.78 -0.33
CA TYR A 120 -11.06 5.33 -0.58
C TYR A 120 -11.91 4.95 -1.78
N GLY A 121 -12.73 5.89 -2.28
CA GLY A 121 -13.55 5.72 -3.47
C GLY A 121 -12.68 5.44 -4.69
N ASN A 122 -12.97 4.33 -5.36
CA ASN A 122 -12.29 3.83 -6.56
C ASN A 122 -10.78 3.51 -6.41
N GLN A 123 -10.21 3.61 -5.20
CA GLN A 123 -8.78 3.29 -5.00
C GLN A 123 -8.47 1.81 -5.25
N ALA A 124 -9.42 0.91 -4.96
CA ALA A 124 -9.26 -0.52 -5.22
C ALA A 124 -8.99 -0.77 -6.70
N GLU A 125 -9.86 -0.24 -7.54
CA GLU A 125 -9.76 -0.38 -8.98
C GLU A 125 -8.48 0.28 -9.52
N VAL A 126 -8.19 1.51 -9.09
CA VAL A 126 -7.01 2.26 -9.56
C VAL A 126 -5.71 1.54 -9.19
N LEU A 127 -5.58 1.05 -7.95
CA LEU A 127 -4.40 0.34 -7.48
C LEU A 127 -4.24 -0.99 -8.21
N THR A 128 -5.30 -1.80 -8.27
CA THR A 128 -5.27 -3.10 -8.96
C THR A 128 -4.88 -2.95 -10.44
N ARG A 129 -5.54 -2.05 -11.18
CA ARG A 129 -5.29 -1.88 -12.61
C ARG A 129 -3.87 -1.40 -12.88
N ARG A 130 -3.40 -0.42 -12.11
CA ARG A 130 -2.02 0.09 -12.25
C ARG A 130 -0.98 -0.95 -11.84
N ALA A 131 -1.24 -1.72 -10.79
CA ALA A 131 -0.36 -2.81 -10.38
C ALA A 131 -0.19 -3.86 -11.47
N MET A 132 -1.30 -4.28 -12.08
CA MET A 132 -1.27 -5.29 -13.15
C MET A 132 -0.68 -4.73 -14.45
N ALA A 133 -1.02 -3.50 -14.82
CA ALA A 133 -0.44 -2.82 -15.98
C ALA A 133 1.06 -2.69 -15.82
N LEU A 134 1.49 -2.28 -14.63
CA LEU A 134 2.89 -2.21 -14.30
C LEU A 134 3.53 -3.58 -14.44
N GLY A 135 2.87 -4.64 -13.98
CA GLY A 135 3.34 -5.99 -14.16
C GLY A 135 3.62 -6.38 -15.61
N MET A 136 2.65 -6.16 -16.49
CA MET A 136 2.78 -6.46 -17.91
C MET A 136 3.91 -5.66 -18.57
N ILE A 137 4.03 -4.40 -18.17
CA ILE A 137 5.11 -3.52 -18.59
C ILE A 137 6.47 -4.07 -18.15
N LEU A 138 6.60 -4.45 -16.88
CA LEU A 138 7.85 -5.02 -16.34
C LEU A 138 8.23 -6.35 -16.98
N GLN A 139 7.26 -7.19 -17.35
CA GLN A 139 7.50 -8.44 -18.06
C GLN A 139 8.09 -8.23 -19.46
N ARG A 140 7.77 -7.10 -20.11
CA ARG A 140 8.18 -6.79 -21.48
C ARG A 140 9.42 -5.89 -21.56
N MET A 141 9.85 -5.36 -20.43
CA MET A 141 10.89 -4.34 -20.37
C MET A 141 12.26 -4.91 -20.05
N GLU A 142 13.30 -4.30 -20.63
CA GLU A 142 14.65 -4.52 -20.14
C GLU A 142 14.84 -3.89 -18.74
N PRO A 143 15.66 -4.49 -17.86
CA PRO A 143 15.92 -4.05 -16.48
C PRO A 143 16.39 -2.59 -16.26
N GLN A 144 16.60 -1.81 -17.32
CA GLN A 144 17.08 -0.42 -17.23
C GLN A 144 16.04 0.60 -17.72
N HIS A 145 14.97 0.14 -18.35
CA HIS A 145 13.94 1.03 -18.85
C HIS A 145 13.00 1.43 -17.70
N GLN A 146 12.56 2.70 -17.68
CA GLN A 146 11.56 3.19 -16.74
C GLN A 146 10.28 3.49 -17.50
N PRO A 147 9.15 2.86 -17.14
CA PRO A 147 7.89 3.17 -17.79
C PRO A 147 7.41 4.56 -17.39
N SER A 148 6.83 5.28 -18.35
CA SER A 148 6.14 6.53 -18.11
C SER A 148 4.75 6.30 -17.51
N ASP A 149 4.17 7.34 -16.92
CA ASP A 149 2.79 7.29 -16.42
C ASP A 149 1.79 6.99 -17.55
N ASP A 150 2.08 7.45 -18.77
CA ASP A 150 1.25 7.21 -19.95
C ASP A 150 1.33 5.74 -20.40
N ASP A 151 2.50 5.10 -20.26
CA ASP A 151 2.64 3.67 -20.55
C ASP A 151 1.78 2.83 -19.59
N VAL A 152 1.82 3.16 -18.30
CA VAL A 152 1.01 2.47 -17.27
C VAL A 152 -0.48 2.69 -17.52
N GLN A 153 -0.89 3.90 -17.91
CA GLN A 153 -2.28 4.22 -18.21
C GLN A 153 -2.78 3.49 -19.47
N ARG A 154 -1.98 3.46 -20.54
CA ARG A 154 -2.32 2.73 -21.78
C ARG A 154 -2.45 1.23 -21.54
N MET A 155 -1.50 0.62 -20.83
CA MET A 155 -1.60 -0.79 -20.46
C MET A 155 -2.76 -1.07 -19.48
N ALA A 156 -3.05 -0.10 -18.61
CA ALA A 156 -4.30 0.17 -17.90
C ALA A 156 -5.59 -0.24 -18.64
N GLU A 157 -5.65 0.27 -19.85
CA GLU A 157 -6.80 0.21 -20.75
C GLU A 157 -6.77 -1.10 -21.56
N GLU A 158 -5.60 -1.51 -22.07
CA GLU A 158 -5.40 -2.79 -22.76
C GLU A 158 -5.75 -4.02 -21.89
N LEU A 159 -5.57 -3.92 -20.58
CA LEU A 159 -5.91 -4.99 -19.62
C LEU A 159 -7.39 -5.35 -19.60
N GLU A 160 -8.29 -4.41 -19.90
CA GLU A 160 -9.73 -4.69 -19.97
C GLU A 160 -10.14 -5.45 -21.22
N GLU A 161 -9.27 -5.47 -22.24
CA GLU A 161 -9.55 -6.14 -23.52
C GLU A 161 -8.98 -7.56 -23.58
N ASN A 162 -8.19 -7.98 -22.57
CA ASN A 162 -7.47 -9.26 -22.59
C ASN A 162 -8.07 -10.29 -21.61
N SER A 163 -8.76 -11.29 -22.17
CA SER A 163 -9.46 -12.37 -21.43
C SER A 163 -8.56 -13.21 -20.51
N VAL A 164 -7.25 -13.30 -20.76
CA VAL A 164 -6.32 -14.07 -19.93
C VAL A 164 -6.11 -13.40 -18.56
N TYR A 165 -6.22 -12.07 -18.49
CA TYR A 165 -5.99 -11.31 -17.27
C TYR A 165 -7.27 -10.98 -16.50
N GLU A 166 -8.45 -11.21 -17.07
CA GLU A 166 -9.74 -10.91 -16.43
C GLU A 166 -9.91 -11.61 -15.08
N ASN A 167 -9.54 -12.89 -14.97
CA ASN A 167 -9.65 -13.65 -13.71
C ASN A 167 -8.70 -13.08 -12.63
N THR A 168 -7.50 -12.69 -13.04
CA THR A 168 -6.51 -12.08 -12.13
C THR A 168 -6.94 -10.67 -11.71
N LEU A 169 -7.49 -9.88 -12.63
CA LEU A 169 -8.07 -8.57 -12.36
C LEU A 169 -9.24 -8.68 -11.40
N GLY A 170 -10.14 -9.64 -11.61
CA GLY A 170 -11.28 -9.93 -10.74
C GLY A 170 -10.82 -10.26 -9.32
N TRP A 171 -9.93 -11.24 -9.18
CA TRP A 171 -9.37 -11.61 -7.87
C TRP A 171 -8.68 -10.43 -7.17
N SER A 172 -7.84 -9.69 -7.90
CA SER A 172 -7.09 -8.55 -7.35
C SER A 172 -8.01 -7.40 -6.95
N ARG A 173 -9.06 -7.11 -7.72
CA ARG A 173 -10.08 -6.11 -7.40
C ARG A 173 -10.82 -6.47 -6.12
N HIS A 174 -11.25 -7.72 -5.97
CA HIS A 174 -11.89 -8.20 -4.75
C HIS A 174 -10.98 -8.06 -3.54
N ARG A 175 -9.74 -8.54 -3.65
CA ARG A 175 -8.78 -8.50 -2.54
C ARG A 175 -8.41 -7.08 -2.11
N THR A 176 -8.11 -6.22 -3.08
CA THR A 176 -7.80 -4.81 -2.81
C THR A 176 -9.02 -4.10 -2.21
N GLY A 177 -10.23 -4.41 -2.68
CA GLY A 177 -11.48 -3.88 -2.13
C GLY A 177 -11.72 -4.26 -0.66
N GLU A 178 -11.48 -5.52 -0.28
CA GLU A 178 -11.56 -5.98 1.11
C GLU A 178 -10.61 -5.18 2.02
N LEU A 179 -9.34 -5.05 1.61
CA LEU A 179 -8.32 -4.37 2.41
C LEU A 179 -8.60 -2.88 2.56
N ILE A 180 -9.08 -2.24 1.49
CA ILE A 180 -9.48 -0.84 1.54
C ILE A 180 -10.69 -0.66 2.46
N THR A 181 -11.65 -1.58 2.43
CA THR A 181 -12.82 -1.53 3.33
C THR A 181 -12.41 -1.70 4.80
N ASP A 182 -11.50 -2.64 5.08
CA ASP A 182 -10.93 -2.84 6.42
C ASP A 182 -10.16 -1.60 6.90
N ILE A 183 -9.24 -1.07 6.08
CA ILE A 183 -8.47 0.12 6.42
C ILE A 183 -9.36 1.36 6.56
N THR A 184 -10.39 1.49 5.72
CA THR A 184 -11.40 2.55 5.87
C THR A 184 -12.04 2.51 7.25
N SER A 185 -12.48 1.33 7.67
CA SER A 185 -13.16 1.13 8.94
C SER A 185 -12.21 1.37 10.13
N ARG A 186 -10.98 0.86 10.05
CA ARG A 186 -9.93 1.11 11.06
C ARG A 186 -9.58 2.59 11.16
N HIS A 187 -9.44 3.30 10.04
CA HIS A 187 -9.11 4.73 10.03
C HIS A 187 -10.26 5.57 10.60
N ARG A 188 -11.52 5.26 10.25
CA ARG A 188 -12.69 5.92 10.87
C ARG A 188 -12.65 5.81 12.39
N ARG A 189 -12.46 4.59 12.88
CA ARG A 189 -12.38 4.33 14.32
C ARG A 189 -11.21 5.09 14.95
N LYS A 190 -10.03 5.03 14.35
CA LYS A 190 -8.82 5.67 14.89
C LYS A 190 -8.92 7.20 14.95
N VAL A 191 -9.54 7.85 13.96
CA VAL A 191 -9.85 9.29 14.03
C VAL A 191 -10.80 9.58 15.19
N ALA A 192 -11.89 8.80 15.31
CA ALA A 192 -12.85 8.96 16.40
C ALA A 192 -12.21 8.76 17.78
N ASP A 193 -11.38 7.72 17.94
CA ASP A 193 -10.66 7.42 19.18
C ASP A 193 -9.67 8.53 19.54
N THR A 194 -8.93 9.05 18.56
CA THR A 194 -7.98 10.17 18.77
C THR A 194 -8.69 11.41 19.28
N ILE A 195 -9.85 11.70 18.70
CA ILE A 195 -10.75 12.78 19.10
C ILE A 195 -11.24 12.58 20.54
N ILE A 196 -11.77 11.40 20.83
CA ILE A 196 -12.34 11.03 22.13
C ILE A 196 -11.26 11.11 23.22
N GLN A 197 -10.06 10.56 22.96
CA GLN A 197 -8.96 10.54 23.91
C GLN A 197 -8.40 11.94 24.16
N SER A 198 -8.21 12.74 23.12
CA SER A 198 -7.73 14.12 23.24
C SER A 198 -8.67 14.97 24.08
N TYR A 199 -9.98 14.75 23.92
CA TYR A 199 -10.98 15.38 24.76
C TYR A 199 -10.89 14.92 26.23
N GLN A 200 -10.77 13.61 26.49
CA GLN A 200 -10.61 13.07 27.85
C GLN A 200 -9.37 13.63 28.55
N ASP A 201 -8.28 13.77 27.81
CA ASP A 201 -7.01 14.31 28.29
C ASP A 201 -7.03 15.84 28.47
N ARG A 202 -8.14 16.51 28.10
CA ARG A 202 -8.32 17.98 28.15
C ARG A 202 -7.21 18.75 27.46
N ILE A 203 -6.69 18.22 26.36
CA ILE A 203 -5.61 18.86 25.63
C ILE A 203 -6.13 20.06 24.82
N THR A 204 -5.24 21.00 24.57
CA THR A 204 -5.53 22.20 23.77
C THR A 204 -5.74 21.87 22.29
N ALA A 205 -6.42 22.75 21.55
CA ALA A 205 -6.63 22.58 20.11
C ALA A 205 -5.30 22.38 19.32
N PRO A 206 -4.19 23.09 19.61
CA PRO A 206 -2.90 22.80 18.97
C PRO A 206 -2.37 21.39 19.26
N GLN A 207 -2.56 20.87 20.47
CA GLN A 207 -2.12 19.51 20.83
C GLN A 207 -2.97 18.43 20.16
N LEU A 208 -4.28 18.66 20.05
CA LEU A 208 -5.17 17.80 19.26
C LEU A 208 -4.77 17.81 17.78
N HIS A 209 -4.47 18.97 17.22
CA HIS A 209 -4.00 19.09 15.84
C HIS A 209 -2.75 18.24 15.62
N GLN A 210 -1.76 18.33 16.53
CA GLN A 210 -0.57 17.49 16.44
C GLN A 210 -0.92 15.99 16.50
N ARG A 211 -1.77 15.56 17.45
CA ARG A 211 -2.18 14.14 17.56
C ARG A 211 -2.92 13.63 16.32
N LEU A 212 -3.83 14.43 15.76
CA LEU A 212 -4.51 14.09 14.51
C LEU A 212 -3.50 14.03 13.36
N PHE A 213 -2.54 14.94 13.30
CA PHE A 213 -1.48 14.93 12.29
C PHE A 213 -0.62 13.66 12.39
N ASP A 214 -0.19 13.28 13.58
CA ASP A 214 0.59 12.06 13.82
C ASP A 214 -0.22 10.81 13.42
N THR A 215 -1.50 10.79 13.81
CA THR A 215 -2.46 9.73 13.43
C THR A 215 -2.59 9.61 11.91
N PHE A 216 -2.64 10.73 11.18
CA PHE A 216 -2.65 10.72 9.71
C PHE A 216 -1.33 10.23 9.10
N GLY A 217 -0.19 10.46 9.76
CA GLY A 217 1.09 9.87 9.38
C GLY A 217 1.06 8.34 9.43
N GLU A 218 0.47 7.77 10.47
CA GLU A 218 0.27 6.32 10.59
C GLU A 218 -0.68 5.79 9.50
N MET A 219 -1.78 6.50 9.22
CA MET A 219 -2.70 6.13 8.16
C MET A 219 -2.04 6.13 6.77
N ASN A 220 -1.16 7.09 6.49
CA ASN A 220 -0.36 7.09 5.25
C ASN A 220 0.53 5.85 5.13
N ARG A 221 1.08 5.37 6.25
CA ARG A 221 1.88 4.15 6.29
C ARG A 221 1.05 2.91 5.98
N ASP A 222 -0.17 2.84 6.51
CA ASP A 222 -1.13 1.77 6.22
C ASP A 222 -1.51 1.74 4.72
N TRP A 223 -1.66 2.91 4.10
CA TRP A 223 -1.90 3.02 2.65
C TRP A 223 -0.73 2.59 1.79
N ARG A 224 0.47 3.03 2.17
CA ARG A 224 1.71 2.56 1.54
C ARG A 224 1.80 1.04 1.58
N MET A 225 1.46 0.45 2.72
CA MET A 225 1.50 -0.99 2.90
C MET A 225 0.56 -1.73 1.94
N ILE A 226 -0.69 -1.25 1.79
CA ILE A 226 -1.61 -1.77 0.76
C ILE A 226 -0.98 -1.60 -0.62
N ALA A 227 -0.58 -0.38 -0.99
CA ALA A 227 -0.10 -0.09 -2.33
C ALA A 227 1.10 -0.97 -2.70
N GLU A 228 2.09 -1.12 -1.82
CA GLU A 228 3.28 -1.93 -2.07
C GLU A 228 2.96 -3.44 -2.06
N THR A 229 2.30 -3.92 -1.01
CA THR A 229 2.08 -5.36 -0.79
C THR A 229 1.08 -5.92 -1.79
N GLU A 230 -0.02 -5.21 -2.03
CA GLU A 230 -1.04 -5.67 -2.98
C GLU A 230 -0.56 -5.56 -4.42
N THR A 231 0.23 -4.53 -4.76
CA THR A 231 0.84 -4.48 -6.09
C THR A 231 1.76 -5.67 -6.32
N ALA A 232 2.62 -6.01 -5.36
CA ALA A 232 3.51 -7.16 -5.46
C ALA A 232 2.73 -8.49 -5.47
N MET A 233 1.68 -8.60 -4.65
CA MET A 233 0.81 -9.78 -4.59
C MET A 233 0.06 -9.99 -5.91
N SER A 234 -0.60 -8.96 -6.43
CA SER A 234 -1.30 -8.99 -7.72
C SER A 234 -0.36 -9.27 -8.87
N PHE A 235 0.83 -8.65 -8.88
CA PHE A 235 1.86 -8.94 -9.87
C PHE A 235 2.22 -10.42 -9.87
N ASN A 236 2.66 -10.93 -8.72
CA ASN A 236 3.14 -12.29 -8.60
C ASN A 236 2.03 -13.29 -8.92
N ASN A 237 0.80 -13.07 -8.45
CA ASN A 237 -0.32 -13.96 -8.79
C ASN A 237 -0.65 -13.96 -10.27
N GLY A 238 -0.69 -12.79 -10.91
CA GLY A 238 -0.90 -12.71 -12.36
C GLY A 238 0.21 -13.37 -13.16
N TYR A 239 1.46 -13.18 -12.72
CA TYR A 239 2.61 -13.79 -13.35
C TYR A 239 2.58 -15.32 -13.21
N LEU A 240 2.36 -15.84 -11.99
CA LEU A 240 2.23 -17.27 -11.73
C LEU A 240 1.11 -17.89 -12.58
N LEU A 241 -0.07 -17.25 -12.66
CA LEU A 241 -1.18 -17.71 -13.49
C LEU A 241 -0.83 -17.71 -14.99
N SER A 242 -0.10 -16.70 -15.47
CA SER A 242 0.32 -16.63 -16.88
C SER A 242 1.29 -17.75 -17.24
N GLU A 243 2.16 -18.15 -16.31
CA GLU A 243 3.12 -19.24 -16.53
C GLU A 243 2.44 -20.63 -16.53
N MET A 244 1.27 -20.77 -15.88
CA MET A 244 0.49 -22.03 -15.86
C MET A 244 -0.17 -22.38 -17.19
N GLY A 245 -0.29 -21.43 -18.13
CA GLY A 245 -1.00 -21.63 -19.39
C GLY A 245 -0.40 -22.75 -20.27
N GLY A 246 -0.84 -23.99 -20.05
CA GLY A 246 -0.76 -25.10 -21.00
C GLY A 246 0.46 -26.03 -20.93
N LYS A 247 1.17 -26.15 -19.79
CA LYS A 247 2.35 -27.03 -19.68
C LYS A 247 2.14 -28.14 -18.64
N GLU A 248 2.38 -29.39 -19.04
CA GLU A 248 2.27 -30.59 -18.18
C GLU A 248 3.48 -30.78 -17.23
N GLU A 249 4.50 -29.95 -17.34
CA GLU A 249 5.74 -30.07 -16.57
C GLU A 249 5.72 -29.21 -15.28
N PRO A 250 6.44 -29.64 -14.22
CA PRO A 250 6.60 -28.83 -13.03
C PRO A 250 7.37 -27.54 -13.37
N ILE A 251 6.70 -26.41 -13.22
CA ILE A 251 7.28 -25.10 -13.50
C ILE A 251 8.09 -24.66 -12.29
N LEU A 252 9.38 -24.42 -12.49
CA LEU A 252 10.24 -23.86 -11.46
C LEU A 252 10.25 -22.34 -11.54
N MET A 253 10.24 -21.70 -10.38
CA MET A 253 10.30 -20.25 -10.23
C MET A 253 11.50 -19.89 -9.36
N GLN A 254 12.13 -18.75 -9.64
CA GLN A 254 13.17 -18.16 -8.81
C GLN A 254 12.65 -16.89 -8.15
N GLY A 255 12.87 -16.76 -6.85
CA GLY A 255 12.57 -15.55 -6.12
C GLY A 255 13.66 -14.50 -6.33
N ILE A 256 13.24 -13.27 -6.64
CA ILE A 256 14.10 -12.10 -6.71
C ILE A 256 13.67 -11.17 -5.60
N SER A 257 14.55 -10.97 -4.62
CA SER A 257 14.25 -10.07 -3.52
C SER A 257 14.42 -8.61 -3.95
N ALA A 258 13.62 -7.72 -3.34
CA ALA A 258 13.92 -6.30 -3.44
C ALA A 258 15.29 -6.04 -2.78
N PRO A 259 16.12 -5.12 -3.24
CA PRO A 259 17.47 -4.99 -2.68
C PRO A 259 17.53 -4.50 -1.25
N THR A 260 16.52 -3.72 -0.84
CA THR A 260 16.27 -3.35 0.56
C THR A 260 15.49 -4.43 1.31
N ALA A 261 15.50 -5.66 0.79
CA ALA A 261 14.82 -6.79 1.41
C ALA A 261 15.27 -6.92 2.86
N CYS A 262 14.31 -7.12 3.73
CA CYS A 262 14.59 -7.49 5.10
C CYS A 262 15.28 -8.87 5.14
N ALA A 263 15.79 -9.23 6.32
CA ALA A 263 16.44 -10.53 6.52
C ALA A 263 15.54 -11.71 6.08
N MET A 264 14.22 -11.63 6.32
CA MET A 264 13.28 -12.68 5.94
C MET A 264 13.19 -12.84 4.42
N CYS A 265 13.04 -11.75 3.67
CA CYS A 265 12.99 -11.82 2.21
C CYS A 265 14.31 -12.31 1.60
N LYS A 266 15.45 -11.91 2.19
CA LYS A 266 16.77 -12.44 1.78
C LYS A 266 16.91 -13.94 2.05
N GLN A 267 16.35 -14.40 3.17
CA GLN A 267 16.43 -15.80 3.55
C GLN A 267 15.49 -16.72 2.76
N HIS A 268 14.26 -16.26 2.52
CA HIS A 268 13.18 -17.11 2.00
C HIS A 268 12.81 -16.86 0.54
N VAL A 269 13.24 -15.75 -0.05
CA VAL A 269 12.90 -15.41 -1.44
C VAL A 269 14.16 -15.28 -2.30
N ASP A 270 15.16 -14.55 -1.84
CA ASP A 270 16.30 -14.20 -2.68
C ASP A 270 17.05 -15.42 -3.23
N GLY A 271 17.03 -15.57 -4.56
CA GLY A 271 17.66 -16.69 -5.27
C GLY A 271 17.03 -18.06 -5.01
N LYS A 272 15.95 -18.15 -4.22
CA LYS A 272 15.29 -19.42 -3.89
C LYS A 272 14.54 -19.96 -5.09
N ILE A 273 14.81 -21.22 -5.41
CA ILE A 273 14.11 -21.96 -6.45
C ILE A 273 12.94 -22.71 -5.80
N VAL A 274 11.76 -22.56 -6.37
CA VAL A 274 10.52 -23.18 -5.88
C VAL A 274 9.76 -23.85 -7.01
N ALA A 275 9.02 -24.89 -6.66
CA ALA A 275 8.09 -25.55 -7.57
C ALA A 275 6.74 -24.84 -7.55
N MET A 276 6.23 -24.45 -8.71
CA MET A 276 4.90 -23.88 -8.82
C MET A 276 3.84 -24.97 -8.86
N LEU A 277 2.81 -24.83 -8.02
CA LEU A 277 1.61 -25.64 -8.03
C LEU A 277 0.43 -24.85 -8.61
N PRO A 278 -0.53 -25.51 -9.27
CA PRO A 278 -1.73 -24.85 -9.79
C PRO A 278 -2.66 -24.36 -8.67
N GLU A 279 -2.68 -25.05 -7.54
CA GLU A 279 -3.52 -24.74 -6.38
C GLU A 279 -2.80 -25.06 -5.06
N ALA A 280 -3.49 -24.81 -3.95
CA ALA A 280 -2.94 -25.05 -2.61
C ALA A 280 -2.55 -26.52 -2.41
N GLY A 281 -1.34 -26.74 -1.92
CA GLY A 281 -0.77 -28.08 -1.78
C GLY A 281 0.30 -28.18 -0.71
N PRO A 282 1.10 -29.27 -0.72
CA PRO A 282 2.15 -29.49 0.28
C PRO A 282 3.20 -28.39 0.21
N SER A 283 3.90 -28.13 1.33
CA SER A 283 4.92 -27.07 1.41
C SER A 283 6.20 -27.36 0.62
N THR A 284 6.44 -28.64 0.29
CA THR A 284 7.52 -29.11 -0.58
C THR A 284 6.98 -30.06 -1.66
N LEU A 285 7.68 -30.13 -2.79
CA LEU A 285 7.42 -31.05 -3.90
C LEU A 285 8.76 -31.67 -4.34
N GLU A 286 8.79 -32.99 -4.47
CA GLU A 286 9.94 -33.70 -5.01
C GLU A 286 9.89 -33.73 -6.54
N ILE A 287 10.95 -33.23 -7.18
CA ILE A 287 11.12 -33.26 -8.63
C ILE A 287 12.48 -33.88 -8.91
N GLN A 288 12.50 -35.02 -9.61
CA GLN A 288 13.73 -35.74 -10.00
C GLN A 288 14.68 -36.02 -8.82
N GLY A 289 14.13 -36.44 -7.66
CA GLY A 289 14.93 -36.74 -6.47
C GLY A 289 15.41 -35.51 -5.68
N THR A 290 14.97 -34.31 -6.03
CA THR A 290 15.27 -33.07 -5.31
C THR A 290 13.97 -32.46 -4.75
N GLU A 291 13.93 -32.18 -3.45
CA GLU A 291 12.82 -31.45 -2.84
C GLU A 291 12.94 -29.94 -3.08
N TYR A 292 11.88 -29.35 -3.61
CA TYR A 292 11.73 -27.91 -3.78
C TYR A 292 10.59 -27.39 -2.89
N PRO A 293 10.74 -26.23 -2.24
CA PRO A 293 9.59 -25.54 -1.63
C PRO A 293 8.56 -25.22 -2.70
N THR A 294 7.28 -25.16 -2.33
CA THR A 294 6.20 -24.91 -3.28
C THR A 294 5.70 -23.47 -3.25
N ILE A 295 5.15 -23.00 -4.36
CA ILE A 295 4.42 -21.74 -4.46
C ILE A 295 3.19 -21.91 -5.34
N TRP A 296 2.10 -21.20 -5.05
CA TRP A 296 0.90 -21.15 -5.88
C TRP A 296 0.24 -19.76 -5.75
N PRO A 297 -0.61 -19.34 -6.70
CA PRO A 297 -1.35 -18.10 -6.62
C PRO A 297 -2.16 -18.03 -5.32
N GLY A 298 -1.99 -16.93 -4.57
CA GLY A 298 -2.66 -16.72 -3.30
C GLY A 298 -1.96 -17.33 -2.08
N LYS A 299 -0.83 -18.03 -2.21
CA LYS A 299 -0.06 -18.51 -1.05
C LYS A 299 0.41 -17.34 -0.17
N THR A 300 -0.02 -17.31 1.09
CA THR A 300 0.24 -16.22 2.03
C THR A 300 0.63 -16.73 3.43
N ASN A 301 1.41 -15.92 4.15
CA ASN A 301 1.73 -16.13 5.57
C ASN A 301 0.79 -15.35 6.51
N ALA A 302 -0.26 -14.71 6.00
CA ALA A 302 -1.23 -14.00 6.81
C ALA A 302 -1.85 -14.92 7.88
N GLY A 303 -1.82 -14.48 9.14
CA GLY A 303 -2.32 -15.27 10.29
C GLY A 303 -1.34 -16.31 10.85
N LYS A 304 -0.19 -16.54 10.22
CA LYS A 304 0.87 -17.42 10.75
C LYS A 304 1.84 -16.65 11.65
N ARG A 305 2.37 -17.31 12.68
CA ARG A 305 3.48 -16.76 13.48
C ARG A 305 4.75 -16.77 12.63
N GLN A 306 5.65 -15.82 12.88
CA GLN A 306 6.88 -15.68 12.08
C GLN A 306 7.76 -16.94 12.03
N VAL A 307 7.74 -17.75 13.10
CA VAL A 307 8.46 -19.03 13.15
C VAL A 307 7.88 -20.11 12.23
N ASP A 308 6.61 -19.97 11.87
CA ASP A 308 5.86 -20.89 11.00
C ASP A 308 5.77 -20.36 9.56
N TRP A 309 6.55 -19.32 9.22
CA TRP A 309 6.51 -18.71 7.89
C TRP A 309 7.19 -19.59 6.86
N GLU A 310 6.49 -19.77 5.75
CA GLU A 310 6.95 -20.53 4.59
C GLU A 310 7.18 -19.57 3.43
N VAL A 311 7.69 -20.10 2.32
CA VAL A 311 7.71 -19.35 1.06
C VAL A 311 6.28 -18.96 0.68
N ALA A 312 6.07 -17.69 0.36
CA ALA A 312 4.79 -17.13 -0.02
C ALA A 312 4.93 -16.19 -1.22
N VAL A 313 3.81 -15.87 -1.85
CA VAL A 313 3.74 -14.91 -2.97
C VAL A 313 4.30 -13.55 -2.55
N VAL A 314 3.91 -13.09 -1.36
CA VAL A 314 4.55 -11.99 -0.63
C VAL A 314 4.78 -12.44 0.81
N MET A 315 5.98 -12.18 1.34
CA MET A 315 6.38 -12.72 2.64
C MET A 315 5.74 -12.02 3.83
N HIS A 316 5.56 -10.70 3.75
CA HIS A 316 5.13 -9.85 4.85
C HIS A 316 4.63 -8.48 4.33
N PRO A 317 4.02 -7.65 5.18
CA PRO A 317 3.67 -6.27 4.83
C PRO A 317 4.89 -5.49 4.31
N HIS A 318 4.73 -4.67 3.28
CA HIS A 318 5.81 -3.96 2.55
C HIS A 318 6.78 -4.87 1.77
N CYS A 319 6.44 -6.15 1.56
CA CYS A 319 7.22 -7.01 0.69
C CYS A 319 7.02 -6.62 -0.77
N ARG A 320 8.13 -6.37 -1.48
CA ARG A 320 8.17 -6.01 -2.91
C ARG A 320 8.88 -7.06 -3.76
N CYS A 321 9.09 -8.25 -3.20
CA CYS A 321 9.80 -9.33 -3.88
C CYS A 321 8.94 -9.93 -4.98
N THR A 322 9.60 -10.47 -5.99
CA THR A 322 8.95 -11.01 -7.18
C THR A 322 9.38 -12.44 -7.47
N TRP A 323 8.56 -13.17 -8.20
CA TRP A 323 8.89 -14.49 -8.74
C TRP A 323 9.06 -14.40 -10.25
N VAL A 324 10.07 -15.09 -10.79
CA VAL A 324 10.32 -15.19 -12.23
C VAL A 324 10.50 -16.66 -12.62
N ARG A 325 10.21 -17.01 -13.87
CA ARG A 325 10.44 -18.37 -14.36
C ARG A 325 11.92 -18.74 -14.24
N TYR A 326 12.21 -19.89 -13.66
CA TYR A 326 13.55 -20.46 -13.61
C TYR A 326 13.70 -21.52 -14.70
N ASP A 327 14.65 -21.31 -15.61
CA ASP A 327 15.05 -22.32 -16.59
C ASP A 327 16.30 -23.06 -16.07
N PRO A 328 16.21 -24.37 -15.78
CA PRO A 328 17.33 -25.17 -15.27
C PRO A 328 18.55 -25.19 -16.19
N ILE A 329 18.36 -25.05 -17.50
CA ILE A 329 19.46 -25.01 -18.48
C ILE A 329 20.22 -23.70 -18.31
N VAL A 330 19.50 -22.58 -18.27
CA VAL A 330 20.08 -21.25 -18.07
C VAL A 330 20.76 -21.15 -16.70
N GLY A 331 20.15 -21.72 -15.65
CA GLY A 331 20.72 -21.77 -14.31
C GLY A 331 22.07 -22.47 -14.24
N LYS A 332 22.23 -23.63 -14.88
CA LYS A 332 23.52 -24.34 -14.97
C LYS A 332 24.61 -23.51 -15.66
N TYR A 333 24.25 -22.76 -16.70
CA TYR A 333 25.18 -21.86 -17.39
C TYR A 333 25.56 -20.65 -16.51
N ALA A 334 24.58 -20.06 -15.81
CA ALA A 334 24.82 -18.93 -14.91
C ALA A 334 25.73 -19.32 -13.73
N ASP A 335 25.53 -20.49 -13.14
CA ASP A 335 26.39 -21.00 -12.06
C ASP A 335 27.82 -21.26 -12.55
N LYS A 336 27.96 -21.82 -13.75
CA LYS A 336 29.26 -22.03 -14.39
C LYS A 336 29.98 -20.71 -14.65
N LEU A 337 29.27 -19.67 -15.09
CA LEU A 337 29.82 -18.31 -15.26
C LEU A 337 30.22 -17.68 -13.92
N ARG A 338 29.42 -17.82 -12.86
CA ARG A 338 29.77 -17.33 -11.52
C ARG A 338 31.02 -18.01 -10.97
N GLN A 339 31.14 -19.31 -11.15
CA GLN A 339 32.33 -20.07 -10.77
C GLN A 339 33.57 -19.55 -11.52
N LEU A 340 33.47 -19.42 -12.85
CA LEU A 340 34.56 -18.88 -13.68
C LEU A 340 34.98 -17.47 -13.24
N TYR A 341 34.01 -16.60 -12.92
CA TYR A 341 34.28 -15.24 -12.45
C TYR A 341 34.96 -15.22 -11.07
N GLN A 342 34.51 -16.05 -10.13
CA GLN A 342 35.15 -16.20 -8.82
C GLN A 342 36.55 -16.79 -8.92
N THR A 343 36.78 -17.73 -9.84
CA THR A 343 38.11 -18.28 -10.12
C THR A 343 39.04 -17.22 -10.70
N GLN A 344 38.56 -16.40 -11.63
CA GLN A 344 39.33 -15.28 -12.20
C GLN A 344 39.68 -14.20 -11.16
N GLN A 345 38.77 -13.87 -10.26
CA GLN A 345 39.07 -12.94 -9.16
C GLN A 345 40.11 -13.49 -8.17
N LYS A 346 40.13 -14.81 -7.96
CA LYS A 346 41.12 -15.46 -7.09
C LYS A 346 42.49 -15.64 -7.73
N THR A 347 42.59 -15.68 -9.06
CA THR A 347 43.88 -15.73 -9.77
C THR A 347 44.44 -14.34 -10.08
N ALA A 348 43.64 -13.29 -9.98
CA ALA A 348 44.05 -11.90 -10.14
C ALA A 348 44.45 -11.21 -8.82
N ALA A 349 44.17 -11.83 -7.67
CA ALA A 349 44.64 -11.46 -6.34
C ALA A 349 45.83 -12.35 -5.95
#